data_AF-A0A3M1E2J8-F1
#
_entry.id   AF-A0A3M1E2J8-F1
#
_cell.length_a   1.000
_cell.length_b   1.000
_cell.length_c   1.000
_cell.angle_alpha   90.00
_cell.angle_beta   90.00
_cell.angle_gamma   90.00
#
_symmetry.space_group_name_H-M   'P 1'
#
loop_
_entity.id
_entity.type
_entity.pdbx_description
1 polymer ?
#
loop_
_entity_poly.entity_id
_entity_poly.type
_entity_poly.pdbx_seq_one_letter_code
_entity_poly.pdbx_strand_id
1 'polypeptide(L)'
;APGEVGVVAGTTGPVQGVADRPTLDPEGRLWTRPHFLLDRWVVESNGGPLGDALDWLAGLLFPESRQPTARLMGEAAQARPGAGGILSTFGGQVFNARAMTFPVGSLTLSPFLGGDGPSRRADLCRAVLEGLAFVLRANTEQVAAVVAQAESLQYRMTGGLIRSPFWAQLVADVLGAPVRVSEIPEGTALGAAVCAGVAAGLFADLAEGAERLARVRTVYPNEENARTYDALYGEWKEVRALLADGHDRAAARMLEYAGTPAAPRAPGLRSFRPKILVTAQMDGASLEELRRLGEVEYANYRETLRVLTGEDLVEALQGVHVFITEVDIVDLEALRALPDLRVVVACRGQAVNVDVEACTALGIPVLHAPGRNADAVADLTVAFMLALARKLVPANEFLRQPGGEAGDMGRMGQAYEAFLGRELWGKTVGLVGLGAVGREVARRLRPFGVRLLVYDPYVPPDEAARYDAKSVSLEDLLAE
;
A
#
# COMPACT_ATOMS: atom_id res chain seq x y z
N ALA A 1 -33.18 3.59 1.24
CA ALA A 1 -34.64 3.77 1.42
C ALA A 1 -34.89 4.99 2.31
N PRO A 2 -36.06 5.66 2.22
CA PRO A 2 -36.42 6.73 3.15
C PRO A 2 -36.23 6.30 4.61
N GLY A 3 -35.68 7.17 5.45
CA GLY A 3 -35.37 6.85 6.85
C GLY A 3 -34.04 6.11 7.07
N GLU A 4 -33.30 5.78 6.02
CA GLU A 4 -31.93 5.29 6.14
C GLU A 4 -30.95 6.47 6.23
N VAL A 5 -29.99 6.34 7.15
CA VAL A 5 -28.84 7.23 7.28
C VAL A 5 -27.57 6.44 7.02
N GLY A 6 -26.85 6.81 5.96
CA GLY A 6 -25.61 6.20 5.53
C GLY A 6 -24.40 7.05 5.88
N VAL A 7 -23.37 6.42 6.44
CA VAL A 7 -22.05 7.00 6.66
C VAL A 7 -21.06 6.41 5.65
N VAL A 8 -20.34 7.26 4.94
CA VAL A 8 -19.22 6.84 4.09
C VAL A 8 -17.92 7.20 4.82
N ALA A 9 -17.33 6.24 5.51
CA ALA A 9 -16.10 6.40 6.28
C ALA A 9 -14.87 6.12 5.40
N GLY A 10 -14.44 7.12 4.62
CA GLY A 10 -13.24 7.07 3.78
C GLY A 10 -12.27 8.21 4.08
N THR A 11 -11.60 8.72 3.05
CA THR A 11 -10.78 9.95 3.10
C THR A 11 -11.51 11.09 3.80
N THR A 12 -12.77 11.31 3.44
CA THR A 12 -13.71 12.17 4.14
C THR A 12 -14.85 11.35 4.76
N GLY A 13 -15.66 11.97 5.61
CA GLY A 13 -16.77 11.32 6.31
C GLY A 13 -18.17 11.86 5.98
N PRO A 14 -18.67 11.84 4.73
CA PRO A 14 -20.03 12.31 4.45
C PRO A 14 -21.08 11.41 5.10
N VAL A 15 -22.15 12.05 5.59
CA VAL A 15 -23.30 11.42 6.24
C VAL A 15 -24.56 11.81 5.48
N GLN A 16 -25.28 10.84 4.95
CA GLN A 16 -26.36 11.04 4.01
C GLN A 16 -27.65 10.38 4.52
N GLY A 17 -28.73 11.14 4.58
CA GLY A 17 -30.07 10.64 4.88
C GLY A 17 -30.93 10.68 3.62
N VAL A 18 -31.76 9.66 3.45
CA VAL A 18 -32.69 9.60 2.32
C VAL A 18 -34.09 10.06 2.76
N ALA A 19 -34.65 11.02 2.03
CA ALA A 19 -36.02 11.51 2.17
C ALA A 19 -36.87 11.14 0.94
N ASP A 20 -38.17 11.04 1.15
CA ASP A 20 -39.20 10.73 0.15
C ASP A 20 -39.83 11.98 -0.50
N ARG A 21 -39.48 13.17 0.00
CA ARG A 21 -39.86 14.48 -0.52
C ARG A 21 -38.71 15.48 -0.38
N PRO A 22 -38.71 16.61 -1.10
CA PRO A 22 -37.74 17.68 -0.86
C PRO A 22 -37.85 18.16 0.59
N THR A 23 -36.79 17.93 1.37
CA THR A 23 -36.74 18.28 2.79
C THR A 23 -35.50 19.14 3.01
N LEU A 24 -35.72 20.37 3.49
CA LEU A 24 -34.66 21.29 3.87
C LEU A 24 -34.53 21.30 5.40
N ASP A 25 -33.30 21.43 5.90
CA ASP A 25 -33.06 21.69 7.31
C ASP A 25 -33.61 23.08 7.66
N PRO A 26 -34.57 23.21 8.60
CA PRO A 26 -35.13 24.51 8.99
C PRO A 26 -34.06 25.47 9.54
N GLU A 27 -32.98 24.93 10.11
CA GLU A 27 -31.87 25.72 10.62
C GLU A 27 -30.85 26.08 9.53
N GLY A 28 -30.96 25.49 8.34
CA GLY A 28 -30.09 25.72 7.19
C GLY A 28 -28.68 25.13 7.31
N ARG A 29 -28.44 24.18 8.23
CA ARG A 29 -27.11 23.60 8.47
C ARG A 29 -26.74 22.55 7.43
N LEU A 30 -27.72 21.87 6.85
CA LEU A 30 -27.52 20.77 5.90
C LEU A 30 -27.86 21.20 4.46
N TRP A 31 -27.30 20.51 3.46
CA TRP A 31 -27.75 20.67 2.08
C TRP A 31 -28.63 19.49 1.64
N THR A 32 -29.51 19.77 0.69
CA THR A 32 -30.42 18.77 0.11
C THR A 32 -30.22 18.73 -1.40
N ARG A 33 -30.12 17.53 -1.95
CA ARG A 33 -29.90 17.29 -3.38
C ARG A 33 -30.90 16.25 -3.89
N PRO A 34 -31.28 16.29 -5.18
CA PRO A 34 -32.01 15.18 -5.79
C PRO A 34 -31.20 13.88 -5.63
N HIS A 35 -31.87 12.79 -5.25
CA HIS A 35 -31.27 11.47 -5.30
C HIS A 35 -31.17 11.01 -6.76
N PHE A 36 -30.35 10.01 -7.03
CA PHE A 36 -30.35 9.32 -8.33
C PHE A 36 -31.69 8.63 -8.66
N LEU A 37 -32.54 8.36 -7.65
CA LEU A 37 -33.86 7.76 -7.84
C LEU A 37 -34.86 8.91 -7.95
N LEU A 38 -35.70 8.88 -8.99
CA LEU A 38 -36.52 10.01 -9.46
C LEU A 38 -37.49 10.61 -8.40
N ASP A 39 -37.78 9.89 -7.31
CA ASP A 39 -38.72 10.32 -6.25
C ASP A 39 -38.06 10.36 -4.86
N ARG A 40 -36.75 10.62 -4.80
CA ARG A 40 -36.00 10.64 -3.53
C ARG A 40 -35.08 11.85 -3.46
N TRP A 41 -34.77 12.26 -2.24
CA TRP A 41 -33.84 13.36 -1.94
C TRP A 41 -32.79 12.89 -0.95
N VAL A 42 -31.58 13.40 -1.09
CA VAL A 42 -30.49 13.17 -0.16
C VAL A 42 -30.30 14.44 0.66
N VAL A 43 -30.47 14.33 1.98
CA VAL A 43 -30.06 15.33 2.95
C VAL A 43 -28.68 14.94 3.45
N GLU A 44 -27.71 15.82 3.34
CA GLU A 44 -26.32 15.47 3.64
C GLU A 44 -25.68 16.44 4.63
N SER A 45 -24.92 15.83 5.53
CA SER A 45 -23.98 16.42 6.46
C SER A 45 -22.58 15.85 6.18
N ASN A 46 -21.53 16.43 6.76
CA ASN A 46 -20.16 16.00 6.45
C ASN A 46 -19.23 16.07 7.67
N GLY A 47 -18.61 14.93 7.98
CA GLY A 47 -17.60 14.78 9.02
C GLY A 47 -16.24 15.42 8.70
N GLY A 48 -16.04 15.96 7.50
CA GLY A 48 -14.77 16.56 7.08
C GLY A 48 -13.69 15.53 6.72
N PRO A 49 -12.40 15.88 6.84
CA PRO A 49 -11.25 15.06 6.43
C PRO A 49 -10.95 13.92 7.42
N LEU A 50 -11.92 13.03 7.63
CA LEU A 50 -11.89 12.00 8.66
C LEU A 50 -10.75 10.98 8.48
N GLY A 51 -10.62 10.39 7.28
CA GLY A 51 -9.55 9.46 6.95
C GLY A 51 -8.20 10.16 6.74
N ASP A 52 -8.18 11.33 6.09
CA ASP A 52 -6.95 12.09 5.86
C ASP A 52 -6.29 12.53 7.16
N ALA A 53 -7.07 13.03 8.12
CA ALA A 53 -6.56 13.43 9.43
C ALA A 53 -6.02 12.23 10.21
N LEU A 54 -6.69 11.08 10.09
CA LEU A 54 -6.25 9.83 10.72
C LEU A 54 -4.95 9.32 10.10
N ASP A 55 -4.85 9.29 8.78
CA ASP A 55 -3.66 8.86 8.04
C ASP A 55 -2.45 9.75 8.35
N TRP A 56 -2.66 11.07 8.39
CA TRP A 56 -1.62 12.03 8.76
C TRP A 56 -1.09 11.79 10.18
N LEU A 57 -2.00 11.66 11.16
CA LEU A 57 -1.60 11.43 12.55
C LEU A 57 -0.93 10.06 12.72
N ALA A 58 -1.45 9.03 12.05
CA ALA A 58 -0.87 7.71 12.08
C ALA A 58 0.55 7.70 11.51
N GLY A 59 0.80 8.40 10.41
CA GLY A 59 2.13 8.57 9.83
C GLY A 59 3.11 9.27 10.77
N LEU A 60 2.64 10.24 11.56
CA LEU A 60 3.44 10.91 12.58
C LEU A 60 3.79 9.98 13.76
N LEU A 61 2.83 9.17 14.23
CA LEU A 61 3.00 8.29 15.38
C LEU A 61 3.77 7.00 15.06
N PHE A 62 3.69 6.54 13.81
CA PHE A 62 4.27 5.27 13.36
C PHE A 62 5.05 5.42 12.05
N PRO A 63 6.12 6.26 12.01
CA PRO A 63 6.84 6.57 10.77
C PRO A 63 7.50 5.34 10.12
N GLU A 64 7.86 4.34 10.92
CA GLU A 64 8.48 3.08 10.44
C GLU A 64 7.46 2.05 9.93
N SER A 65 6.16 2.28 10.12
CA SER A 65 5.12 1.31 9.74
C SER A 65 4.79 1.44 8.25
N ARG A 66 4.76 0.30 7.54
CA ARG A 66 4.25 0.23 6.16
C ARG A 66 2.73 0.46 6.08
N GLN A 67 2.02 0.32 7.19
CA GLN A 67 0.57 0.57 7.30
C GLN A 67 0.27 1.32 8.61
N PRO A 68 0.57 2.63 8.69
CA PRO A 68 0.46 3.39 9.93
C PRO A 68 -0.96 3.40 10.50
N THR A 69 -1.98 3.60 9.66
CA THR A 69 -3.38 3.70 10.08
C THR A 69 -3.91 2.39 10.67
N ALA A 70 -3.58 1.26 10.05
CA ALA A 70 -3.91 -0.07 10.59
C ALA A 70 -3.21 -0.30 11.94
N ARG A 71 -1.96 0.13 12.08
CA ARG A 71 -1.22 0.05 13.35
C ARG A 71 -1.88 0.89 14.45
N LEU A 72 -2.25 2.13 14.14
CA LEU A 72 -2.96 3.03 15.06
C LEU A 72 -4.25 2.39 15.57
N MET A 73 -5.08 1.87 14.66
CA MET A 73 -6.34 1.20 15.03
C MET A 73 -6.11 -0.05 15.90
N GLY A 74 -5.06 -0.83 15.60
CA GLY A 74 -4.69 -1.99 16.40
C GLY A 74 -4.26 -1.62 17.83
N GLU A 75 -3.55 -0.51 18.01
CA GLU A 75 -3.18 -0.02 19.35
C GLU A 75 -4.39 0.56 20.09
N ALA A 76 -5.24 1.33 19.41
CA ALA A 76 -6.46 1.87 19.99
C ALA A 76 -7.41 0.79 20.54
N ALA A 77 -7.44 -0.38 19.88
CA ALA A 77 -8.25 -1.52 20.32
C ALA A 77 -7.82 -2.10 21.67
N GLN A 78 -6.58 -1.84 22.11
CA GLN A 78 -6.06 -2.30 23.41
C GLN A 78 -6.41 -1.35 24.56
N ALA A 79 -6.77 -0.11 24.26
CA ALA A 79 -7.21 0.86 25.26
C ALA A 79 -8.68 0.64 25.64
N ARG A 80 -9.04 1.12 26.83
CA ARG A 80 -10.43 1.06 27.33
C ARG A 80 -11.26 2.21 26.74
N PRO A 81 -12.60 2.08 26.66
CA PRO A 81 -13.47 3.20 26.35
C PRO A 81 -13.18 4.42 27.23
N GLY A 82 -13.11 5.60 26.62
CA GLY A 82 -12.79 6.87 27.30
C GLY A 82 -11.29 7.18 27.36
N ALA A 83 -10.44 6.37 26.71
CA ALA A 83 -9.07 6.71 26.36
C ALA A 83 -8.21 7.26 27.52
N GLY A 84 -8.40 6.73 28.73
CA GLY A 84 -7.67 7.17 29.92
C GLY A 84 -7.83 8.65 30.27
N GLY A 85 -8.94 9.27 29.83
CA GLY A 85 -9.28 10.69 30.05
C GLY A 85 -8.81 11.65 28.96
N ILE A 86 -8.19 11.15 27.88
CA ILE A 86 -7.79 12.00 26.75
C ILE A 86 -9.01 12.26 25.87
N LEU A 87 -9.38 13.54 25.71
CA LEU A 87 -10.45 13.98 24.83
C LEU A 87 -9.89 14.52 23.51
N SER A 88 -10.51 14.13 22.40
CA SER A 88 -10.15 14.59 21.06
C SER A 88 -11.32 15.28 20.37
N THR A 89 -11.10 16.50 19.88
CA THR A 89 -11.94 17.14 18.86
C THR A 89 -11.22 17.21 17.50
N PHE A 90 -10.08 16.52 17.39
CA PHE A 90 -9.23 16.53 16.20
C PHE A 90 -9.82 15.72 15.04
N GLY A 91 -9.56 16.18 13.81
CA GLY A 91 -9.70 15.40 12.58
C GLY A 91 -11.10 15.31 11.99
N GLY A 92 -12.10 15.96 12.59
CA GLY A 92 -13.46 15.96 12.04
C GLY A 92 -14.22 17.27 12.29
N GLN A 93 -15.28 17.47 11.51
CA GLN A 93 -16.14 18.64 11.55
C GLN A 93 -17.59 18.22 11.77
N VAL A 94 -18.30 19.01 12.58
CA VAL A 94 -19.77 18.98 12.59
C VAL A 94 -20.22 19.99 11.55
N PHE A 95 -20.83 19.52 10.47
CA PHE A 95 -21.13 20.34 9.31
C PHE A 95 -22.15 21.43 9.63
N ASN A 96 -21.94 22.60 9.02
CA ASN A 96 -22.89 23.71 9.08
C ASN A 96 -22.75 24.59 7.84
N ALA A 97 -23.66 24.43 6.87
CA ALA A 97 -23.66 25.20 5.63
C ALA A 97 -23.80 26.72 5.84
N ARG A 98 -24.35 27.18 6.97
CA ARG A 98 -24.44 28.63 7.29
C ARG A 98 -23.13 29.21 7.81
N ALA A 99 -22.27 28.37 8.36
CA ALA A 99 -21.03 28.76 9.00
C ALA A 99 -19.94 27.78 8.57
N MET A 100 -19.59 27.85 7.28
CA MET A 100 -18.51 27.06 6.72
C MET A 100 -17.17 27.54 7.30
N THR A 101 -16.67 26.83 8.30
CA THR A 101 -15.40 27.11 8.95
C THR A 101 -14.33 26.12 8.54
N PHE A 102 -13.07 26.55 8.63
CA PHE A 102 -11.92 25.68 8.44
C PHE A 102 -11.88 24.66 9.58
N PRO A 103 -11.69 23.36 9.31
CA PRO A 103 -11.70 22.33 10.35
C PRO A 103 -10.50 22.50 11.28
N VAL A 104 -10.77 22.93 12.51
CA VAL A 104 -9.79 23.00 13.60
C VAL A 104 -10.27 22.13 14.74
N GLY A 105 -9.35 21.39 15.33
CA GLY A 105 -9.61 20.54 16.48
C GLY A 105 -8.41 20.49 17.41
N SER A 106 -8.64 19.96 18.61
CA SER A 106 -7.67 19.89 19.69
C SER A 106 -7.56 18.47 20.25
N LEU A 107 -6.42 18.19 20.87
CA LEU A 107 -6.18 17.01 21.69
C LEU A 107 -5.87 17.48 23.11
N THR A 108 -6.58 16.95 24.09
CA THR A 108 -6.31 17.26 25.50
C THR A 108 -5.06 16.50 25.95
N LEU A 109 -3.93 17.21 26.02
CA LEU A 109 -2.66 16.69 26.52
C LEU A 109 -2.33 17.39 27.84
N SER A 110 -2.29 16.64 28.95
CA SER A 110 -1.93 17.18 30.27
C SER A 110 -0.57 16.62 30.72
N PRO A 111 0.35 17.47 31.22
CA PRO A 111 1.63 16.99 31.76
C PRO A 111 1.46 16.11 33.00
N PHE A 112 0.32 16.22 33.70
CA PHE A 112 -0.03 15.35 34.83
C PHE A 112 -0.52 13.97 34.40
N LEU A 113 -0.72 13.74 33.09
CA LEU A 113 -0.92 12.41 32.52
C LEU A 113 0.43 11.70 32.25
N GLY A 114 1.56 12.36 32.53
CA GLY A 114 2.93 11.88 32.30
C GLY A 114 3.40 10.85 33.31
N GLY A 115 3.17 9.57 33.01
CA GLY A 115 3.88 8.43 33.59
C GLY A 115 4.11 7.38 32.50
N ASP A 116 5.29 6.77 32.49
CA ASP A 116 5.76 5.83 31.45
C ASP A 116 5.05 4.47 31.50
N GLY A 117 3.76 4.45 31.14
CA GLY A 117 2.97 3.23 31.00
C GLY A 117 2.80 2.82 29.53
N PRO A 118 2.92 1.52 29.18
CA PRO A 118 2.68 1.00 27.82
C PRO A 118 1.25 1.22 27.27
N SER A 119 0.34 1.81 28.05
CA SER A 119 -1.05 2.13 27.65
C SER A 119 -1.24 3.54 27.06
N ARG A 120 -0.32 4.50 27.22
CA ARG A 120 -0.62 5.92 26.87
C ARG A 120 -0.68 6.21 25.39
N ARG A 121 0.16 5.56 24.58
CA ARG A 121 0.05 5.70 23.12
C ARG A 121 -1.25 5.07 22.61
N ALA A 122 -1.64 3.93 23.18
CA ALA A 122 -2.92 3.30 22.89
C ALA A 122 -4.11 4.20 23.29
N ASP A 123 -4.05 4.84 24.46
CA ASP A 123 -5.03 5.83 24.92
C ASP A 123 -5.13 7.01 23.92
N LEU A 124 -4.00 7.58 23.49
CA LEU A 124 -4.01 8.65 22.49
C LEU A 124 -4.65 8.21 21.15
N CYS A 125 -4.27 7.02 20.67
CA CYS A 125 -4.85 6.44 19.45
C CYS A 125 -6.36 6.24 19.61
N ARG A 126 -6.80 5.78 20.78
CA ARG A 126 -8.21 5.57 21.12
C ARG A 126 -8.98 6.88 21.20
N ALA A 127 -8.45 7.90 21.85
CA ALA A 127 -9.08 9.22 21.96
C ALA A 127 -9.39 9.83 20.60
N VAL A 128 -8.44 9.71 19.65
CA VAL A 128 -8.62 10.22 18.29
C VAL A 128 -9.78 9.50 17.59
N LEU A 129 -9.82 8.17 17.64
CA LEU A 129 -10.89 7.38 17.02
C LEU A 129 -12.25 7.63 17.69
N GLU A 130 -12.28 7.76 19.02
CA GLU A 130 -13.49 8.13 19.77
C GLU A 130 -14.00 9.51 19.34
N GLY A 131 -13.11 10.51 19.23
CA GLY A 131 -13.43 11.85 18.73
C GLY A 131 -14.02 11.83 17.32
N LEU A 132 -13.42 11.06 16.39
CA LEU A 132 -13.94 10.91 15.03
C LEU A 132 -15.31 10.20 15.01
N ALA A 133 -15.52 9.20 15.87
CA ALA A 133 -16.81 8.54 16.02
C ALA A 133 -17.88 9.48 16.60
N PHE A 134 -17.54 10.35 17.55
CA PHE A 134 -18.44 11.39 18.06
C PHE A 134 -18.81 12.42 16.98
N VAL A 135 -17.87 12.79 16.11
CA VAL A 135 -18.16 13.61 14.93
C VAL A 135 -19.18 12.92 14.03
N LEU A 136 -19.01 11.63 13.75
CA LEU A 136 -19.98 10.87 12.95
C LEU A 136 -21.35 10.82 13.62
N ARG A 137 -21.42 10.59 14.94
CA ARG A 137 -22.66 10.63 15.71
C ARG A 137 -23.35 11.99 15.61
N ALA A 138 -22.62 13.09 15.81
CA ALA A 138 -23.19 14.43 15.73
C ALA A 138 -23.79 14.75 14.35
N ASN A 139 -23.08 14.41 13.27
CA ASN A 139 -23.58 14.62 11.91
C ASN A 139 -24.74 13.66 11.59
N THR A 140 -24.73 12.44 12.14
CA THR A 140 -25.81 11.46 12.01
C THR A 140 -27.07 11.94 12.72
N GLU A 141 -26.97 12.45 13.95
CA GLU A 141 -28.09 13.03 14.71
C GLU A 141 -28.68 14.25 13.98
N GLN A 142 -27.84 15.10 13.38
CA GLN A 142 -28.32 16.24 12.58
C GLN A 142 -29.12 15.80 11.35
N VAL A 143 -28.59 14.85 10.57
CA VAL A 143 -29.28 14.32 9.39
C VAL A 143 -30.57 13.64 9.82
N ALA A 144 -30.49 12.78 10.84
CA ALA A 144 -31.64 12.10 11.43
C ALA A 144 -32.73 13.08 11.83
N ALA A 145 -32.43 14.17 12.54
CA ALA A 145 -33.43 15.16 12.96
C ALA A 145 -34.22 15.78 11.78
N VAL A 146 -33.63 15.82 10.59
CA VAL A 146 -34.29 16.34 9.37
C VAL A 146 -35.05 15.24 8.62
N VAL A 147 -34.53 14.00 8.57
CA VAL A 147 -35.14 12.89 7.83
C VAL A 147 -36.05 11.99 8.67
N ALA A 148 -36.07 12.13 10.00
CA ALA A 148 -36.79 11.28 10.97
C ALA A 148 -38.33 11.43 10.95
N GLN A 149 -38.92 11.80 9.82
CA GLN A 149 -40.33 11.51 9.57
C GLN A 149 -40.58 10.01 9.31
N ALA A 150 -39.54 9.17 9.29
CA ALA A 150 -39.62 7.72 9.20
C ALA A 150 -39.66 7.06 10.59
N GLU A 151 -40.58 6.11 10.79
CA GLU A 151 -40.88 5.43 12.06
C GLU A 151 -39.73 4.58 12.64
N SER A 152 -38.62 4.40 11.92
CA SER A 152 -37.40 3.76 12.43
C SER A 152 -36.17 4.18 11.61
N LEU A 153 -35.17 4.79 12.25
CA LEU A 153 -33.89 5.12 11.60
C LEU A 153 -33.03 3.86 11.44
N GLN A 154 -32.52 3.63 10.23
CA GLN A 154 -31.56 2.54 9.97
C GLN A 154 -30.20 3.11 9.62
N TYR A 155 -29.17 2.72 10.37
CA TYR A 155 -27.79 3.16 10.15
C TYR A 155 -27.04 2.21 9.22
N ARG A 156 -26.38 2.78 8.21
CA ARG A 156 -25.53 2.06 7.26
C ARG A 156 -24.13 2.65 7.24
N MET A 157 -23.12 1.81 7.02
CA MET A 157 -21.75 2.28 6.90
C MET A 157 -20.99 1.58 5.75
N THR A 158 -20.22 2.36 5.00
CA THR A 158 -19.30 1.90 3.95
C THR A 158 -18.01 2.72 3.94
N GLY A 159 -17.05 2.42 3.06
CA GLY A 159 -15.79 3.14 2.93
C GLY A 159 -14.57 2.38 3.48
N GLY A 160 -13.37 2.93 3.24
CA GLY A 160 -12.11 2.24 3.54
C GLY A 160 -11.89 1.91 5.01
N LEU A 161 -12.43 2.72 5.94
CA LEU A 161 -12.21 2.52 7.37
C LEU A 161 -12.96 1.30 7.93
N ILE A 162 -13.95 0.77 7.22
CA ILE A 162 -14.69 -0.44 7.63
C ILE A 162 -13.84 -1.72 7.52
N ARG A 163 -12.66 -1.64 6.88
CA ARG A 163 -11.65 -2.72 6.88
C ARG A 163 -11.21 -3.07 8.29
N SER A 164 -11.32 -2.15 9.25
CA SER A 164 -11.11 -2.39 10.67
C SER A 164 -12.40 -2.80 11.36
N PRO A 165 -12.51 -4.04 11.89
CA PRO A 165 -13.67 -4.46 12.68
C PRO A 165 -13.83 -3.62 13.95
N PHE A 166 -12.73 -3.17 14.54
CA PHE A 166 -12.73 -2.31 15.73
C PHE A 166 -13.42 -0.97 15.45
N TRP A 167 -13.13 -0.34 14.30
CA TRP A 167 -13.78 0.92 13.91
C TRP A 167 -15.29 0.74 13.76
N ALA A 168 -15.73 -0.34 13.11
CA ALA A 168 -17.14 -0.64 12.94
C ALA A 168 -17.87 -0.88 14.28
N GLN A 169 -17.23 -1.58 15.21
CA GLN A 169 -17.77 -1.77 16.56
C GLN A 169 -17.84 -0.44 17.33
N LEU A 170 -16.77 0.37 17.27
CA LEU A 170 -16.72 1.67 17.95
C LEU A 170 -17.84 2.60 17.48
N VAL A 171 -18.08 2.70 16.16
CA VAL A 171 -19.16 3.54 15.62
C VAL A 171 -20.54 3.03 16.08
N ALA A 172 -20.76 1.71 16.10
CA ALA A 172 -22.01 1.13 16.61
C ALA A 172 -22.21 1.43 18.10
N ASP A 173 -21.18 1.23 18.92
CA ASP A 173 -21.19 1.53 20.36
C ASP A 173 -21.49 3.01 20.61
N VAL A 174 -20.82 3.92 19.88
CA VAL A 174 -21.00 5.37 20.03
C VAL A 174 -22.40 5.80 19.60
N LEU A 175 -22.94 5.26 18.49
CA LEU A 175 -24.31 5.54 18.04
C LEU A 175 -25.37 4.93 18.96
N GLY A 176 -25.03 3.91 19.75
CA GLY A 176 -25.97 3.17 20.60
C GLY A 176 -27.03 2.40 19.83
N ALA A 177 -26.78 2.09 18.55
CA ALA A 177 -27.74 1.44 17.66
C ALA A 177 -27.07 0.47 16.69
N PRO A 178 -27.80 -0.57 16.20
CA PRO A 178 -27.24 -1.49 15.21
C PRO A 178 -26.84 -0.78 13.91
N VAL A 179 -25.64 -1.07 13.41
CA VAL A 179 -25.11 -0.50 12.16
C VAL A 179 -24.94 -1.60 11.12
N ARG A 180 -25.54 -1.41 9.94
CA ARG A 180 -25.38 -2.29 8.79
C ARG A 180 -24.14 -1.89 7.99
N VAL A 181 -23.09 -2.70 8.06
CA VAL A 181 -21.78 -2.42 7.47
C VAL A 181 -21.59 -3.21 6.19
N SER A 182 -21.19 -2.55 5.11
CA SER A 182 -20.82 -3.20 3.85
C SER A 182 -19.63 -4.15 4.06
N GLU A 183 -19.67 -5.35 3.50
CA GLU A 183 -18.51 -6.25 3.45
C GLU A 183 -17.54 -5.89 2.32
N ILE A 184 -17.98 -5.06 1.38
CA ILE A 184 -17.18 -4.52 0.28
C ILE A 184 -16.78 -3.07 0.64
N PRO A 185 -15.50 -2.79 0.95
CA PRO A 185 -15.04 -1.44 1.31
C PRO A 185 -15.18 -0.43 0.17
N GLU A 186 -15.06 -0.88 -1.08
CA GLU A 186 -15.11 -0.06 -2.29
C GLU A 186 -16.56 0.31 -2.68
N GLY A 187 -17.29 0.94 -1.76
CA GLY A 187 -18.72 1.27 -1.92
C GLY A 187 -19.05 2.07 -3.19
N THR A 188 -18.20 3.03 -3.55
CA THR A 188 -18.38 3.82 -4.79
C THR A 188 -18.23 2.96 -6.05
N ALA A 189 -17.24 2.05 -6.07
CA ALA A 189 -17.02 1.16 -7.21
C ALA A 189 -18.16 0.14 -7.33
N LEU A 190 -18.66 -0.37 -6.20
CA LEU A 190 -19.85 -1.23 -6.16
C LEU A 190 -21.07 -0.53 -6.75
N GLY A 191 -21.31 0.73 -6.36
CA GLY A 191 -22.40 1.54 -6.93
C GLY A 191 -22.27 1.73 -8.44
N ALA A 192 -21.07 2.01 -8.93
CA ALA A 192 -20.81 2.12 -10.37
C ALA A 192 -21.08 0.79 -11.12
N ALA A 193 -20.70 -0.34 -10.54
CA ALA A 193 -20.96 -1.67 -11.10
C ALA A 193 -22.47 -1.98 -11.16
N VAL A 194 -23.24 -1.60 -10.13
CA VAL A 194 -24.71 -1.71 -10.14
C VAL A 194 -25.31 -0.90 -11.28
N CYS A 195 -24.90 0.36 -11.45
CA CYS A 195 -25.36 1.21 -12.55
C CYS A 195 -25.04 0.60 -13.92
N ALA A 196 -23.82 0.08 -14.11
CA ALA A 196 -23.42 -0.58 -15.34
C ALA A 196 -24.24 -1.86 -15.60
N GLY A 197 -24.55 -2.64 -14.56
CA GLY A 197 -25.38 -3.83 -14.66
C GLY A 197 -26.81 -3.53 -15.09
N VAL A 198 -27.42 -2.46 -14.57
CA VAL A 198 -28.75 -2.00 -15.03
C VAL A 198 -28.70 -1.56 -16.49
N ALA A 199 -27.69 -0.76 -16.87
CA ALA A 199 -27.53 -0.31 -18.25
C ALA A 199 -27.30 -1.47 -19.24
N ALA A 200 -26.66 -2.55 -18.78
CA ALA A 200 -26.43 -3.77 -19.55
C ALA A 200 -27.63 -4.75 -19.53
N GLY A 201 -28.71 -4.44 -18.83
CA GLY A 201 -29.89 -5.30 -18.70
C GLY A 201 -29.68 -6.55 -17.82
N LEU A 202 -28.64 -6.56 -16.98
CA LEU A 202 -28.36 -7.65 -16.03
C LEU A 202 -29.23 -7.59 -14.77
N PHE A 203 -29.73 -6.38 -14.45
CA PHE A 203 -30.65 -6.08 -13.36
C PHE A 203 -31.81 -5.24 -13.91
N ALA A 204 -33.02 -5.47 -13.44
CA ALA A 204 -34.21 -4.71 -13.83
C ALA A 204 -34.11 -3.25 -13.38
N ASP A 205 -33.58 -3.01 -12.18
CA ASP A 205 -33.37 -1.68 -11.62
C ASP A 205 -32.20 -1.66 -10.62
N LEU A 206 -31.91 -0.46 -10.08
CA LEU A 206 -30.83 -0.27 -9.10
C LEU A 206 -31.09 -0.98 -7.77
N ALA A 207 -32.35 -1.17 -7.38
CA ALA A 207 -32.68 -1.83 -6.13
C ALA A 207 -32.36 -3.33 -6.23
N GLU A 208 -32.74 -3.98 -7.33
CA GLU A 208 -32.37 -5.38 -7.60
C GLU A 208 -30.84 -5.52 -7.68
N GLY A 209 -30.16 -4.63 -8.40
CA GLY A 209 -28.70 -4.69 -8.51
C GLY A 209 -28.01 -4.51 -7.16
N ALA A 210 -28.50 -3.60 -6.32
CA ALA A 210 -27.99 -3.43 -4.96
C ALA A 210 -28.26 -4.67 -4.08
N GLU A 211 -29.45 -5.26 -4.15
CA GLU A 211 -29.79 -6.47 -3.38
C GLU A 211 -28.94 -7.67 -3.78
N ARG A 212 -28.66 -7.83 -5.08
CA ARG A 212 -27.87 -8.96 -5.60
C ARG A 212 -26.37 -8.83 -5.33
N LEU A 213 -25.82 -7.62 -5.39
CA LEU A 213 -24.38 -7.38 -5.28
C LEU A 213 -23.93 -6.93 -3.88
N ALA A 214 -24.78 -6.25 -3.11
CA ALA A 214 -24.39 -5.78 -1.79
C ALA A 214 -24.32 -6.93 -0.80
N ARG A 215 -23.17 -7.07 -0.15
CA ARG A 215 -22.96 -7.94 1.01
C ARG A 215 -22.85 -7.06 2.24
N VAL A 216 -23.67 -7.35 3.24
CA VAL A 216 -23.83 -6.49 4.43
C VAL A 216 -23.90 -7.37 5.67
N ARG A 217 -23.14 -6.98 6.69
CA ARG A 217 -23.23 -7.54 8.04
C ARG A 217 -23.77 -6.51 9.02
N THR A 218 -24.45 -6.96 10.07
CA THR A 218 -24.92 -6.07 11.13
C THR A 218 -23.98 -6.13 12.32
N VAL A 219 -23.54 -4.96 12.78
CA VAL A 219 -22.75 -4.80 14.00
C VAL A 219 -23.68 -4.24 15.08
N TYR A 220 -23.82 -4.96 16.18
CA TYR A 220 -24.66 -4.56 17.30
C TYR A 220 -23.82 -3.83 18.35
N PRO A 221 -24.34 -2.76 18.96
CA PRO A 221 -23.63 -2.04 20.01
C PRO A 221 -23.44 -2.94 21.23
N ASN A 222 -22.29 -2.83 21.87
CA ASN A 222 -22.11 -3.32 23.23
C ASN A 222 -22.80 -2.34 24.19
N GLU A 223 -23.77 -2.83 24.96
CA GLU A 223 -24.61 -1.98 25.82
C GLU A 223 -23.82 -1.24 26.92
N GLU A 224 -22.75 -1.84 27.45
CA GLU A 224 -21.92 -1.21 28.47
C GLU A 224 -21.11 -0.06 27.86
N ASN A 225 -20.44 -0.32 26.75
CA ASN A 225 -19.70 0.71 26.02
C ASN A 225 -20.62 1.82 25.54
N ALA A 226 -21.82 1.49 25.05
CA ALA A 226 -22.79 2.48 24.57
C ALA A 226 -23.21 3.45 25.69
N ARG A 227 -23.46 2.94 26.91
CA ARG A 227 -23.74 3.80 28.08
C ARG A 227 -22.56 4.72 28.41
N THR A 228 -21.33 4.20 28.36
CA THR A 228 -20.12 5.01 28.58
C THR A 228 -19.97 6.08 27.51
N TYR A 229 -20.14 5.72 26.24
CA TYR A 229 -20.01 6.66 25.13
C TYR A 229 -21.12 7.70 25.07
N ASP A 230 -22.32 7.41 25.56
CA ASP A 230 -23.38 8.39 25.66
C ASP A 230 -23.02 9.54 26.62
N ALA A 231 -22.47 9.20 27.79
CA ALA A 231 -21.96 10.19 28.74
C ALA A 231 -20.79 11.00 28.15
N LEU A 232 -19.78 10.31 27.59
CA LEU A 232 -18.61 10.96 26.97
C LEU A 232 -18.98 11.84 25.78
N TYR A 233 -20.00 11.46 25.00
CA TYR A 233 -20.50 12.25 23.89
C TYR A 233 -21.15 13.56 24.36
N GLY A 234 -21.88 13.52 25.49
CA GLY A 234 -22.40 14.72 26.16
C GLY A 234 -21.28 15.70 26.52
N GLU A 235 -20.27 15.22 27.24
CA GLU A 235 -19.09 16.01 27.61
C GLU A 235 -18.34 16.54 26.39
N TRP A 236 -18.16 15.70 25.36
CA TRP A 236 -17.50 16.08 24.12
C TRP A 236 -18.22 17.22 23.40
N LYS A 237 -19.55 17.22 23.36
CA LYS A 237 -20.35 18.33 22.79
C LYS A 237 -20.13 19.62 23.55
N GLU A 238 -20.15 19.58 24.89
CA GLU A 238 -19.92 20.75 25.74
C GLU A 238 -18.51 21.34 25.54
N VAL A 239 -17.48 20.49 25.61
CA VAL A 239 -16.09 20.92 25.39
C VAL A 239 -15.91 21.50 24.00
N ARG A 240 -16.45 20.85 22.97
CA ARG A 240 -16.36 21.36 21.59
C ARG A 240 -17.06 22.72 21.45
N ALA A 241 -18.21 22.91 22.07
CA ALA A 241 -18.91 24.20 22.06
C ALA A 241 -18.09 25.30 22.75
N LEU A 242 -17.49 25.00 23.90
CA LEU A 242 -16.61 25.93 24.62
C LEU A 242 -15.36 26.31 23.84
N LEU A 243 -14.84 25.40 23.00
CA LEU A 243 -13.66 25.64 22.17
C LEU A 243 -13.96 26.37 20.85
N ALA A 244 -15.22 26.59 20.48
CA ALA A 244 -15.62 27.12 19.17
C ALA A 244 -14.95 28.46 18.84
N ASP A 245 -15.04 29.45 19.73
CA ASP A 245 -14.43 30.77 19.54
C ASP A 245 -12.89 30.69 19.40
N GLY A 246 -12.28 29.77 20.15
CA GLY A 246 -10.84 29.52 20.09
C GLY A 246 -10.42 28.88 18.75
N HIS A 247 -11.20 27.92 18.28
CA HIS A 247 -11.01 27.28 16.97
C HIS A 247 -11.19 28.26 15.82
N ASP A 248 -12.19 29.16 15.88
CA ASP A 248 -12.40 30.18 14.86
C ASP A 248 -11.22 31.17 14.79
N ARG A 249 -10.70 31.58 15.93
CA ARG A 249 -9.48 32.41 15.99
C ARG A 249 -8.25 31.69 15.43
N ALA A 250 -8.08 30.41 15.74
CA ALA A 250 -6.99 29.61 15.21
C ALA A 250 -7.12 29.41 13.69
N ALA A 251 -8.33 29.15 13.19
CA ALA A 251 -8.66 29.04 11.78
C ALA A 251 -8.33 30.33 11.02
N ALA A 252 -8.75 31.50 11.54
CA ALA A 252 -8.44 32.80 10.94
C ALA A 252 -6.92 32.99 10.79
N ARG A 253 -6.15 32.68 11.84
CA ARG A 253 -4.68 32.75 11.79
C ARG A 253 -4.09 31.75 10.77
N MET A 254 -4.62 30.53 10.68
CA MET A 254 -4.15 29.56 9.66
C MET A 254 -4.41 30.07 8.24
N LEU A 255 -5.56 30.69 7.97
CA LEU A 255 -5.90 31.26 6.67
C LEU A 255 -5.00 32.46 6.30
N GLU A 256 -4.66 33.32 7.25
CA GLU A 256 -3.66 34.39 7.06
C GLU A 256 -2.30 33.82 6.63
N TYR A 257 -1.87 32.72 7.24
CA TYR A 257 -0.61 32.05 6.88
C TYR A 257 -0.69 31.29 5.56
N ALA A 258 -1.84 30.71 5.20
CA ALA A 258 -2.01 29.97 3.94
C ALA A 258 -1.88 30.88 2.70
N GLY A 259 -2.23 32.17 2.82
CA GLY A 259 -2.01 33.18 1.78
C GLY A 259 -0.58 33.75 1.74
N THR A 260 0.24 33.46 2.75
CA THR A 260 1.65 33.88 2.77
C THR A 260 2.44 32.84 1.98
N PRO A 261 3.22 33.22 0.94
CA PRO A 261 4.10 32.28 0.27
C PRO A 261 4.98 31.64 1.34
N ALA A 262 4.96 30.31 1.40
CA ALA A 262 5.78 29.57 2.33
C ALA A 262 7.21 30.11 2.22
N ALA A 263 7.77 30.57 3.34
CA ALA A 263 9.18 30.89 3.39
C ALA A 263 9.92 29.70 2.76
N PRO A 264 10.88 29.92 1.84
CA PRO A 264 11.66 28.82 1.29
C PRO A 264 12.10 27.99 2.48
N ARG A 265 11.72 26.70 2.49
CA ARG A 265 12.01 25.79 3.60
C ARG A 265 13.43 26.10 4.04
N ALA A 266 13.61 26.56 5.28
CA ALA A 266 14.94 26.67 5.84
C ALA A 266 15.62 25.33 5.53
N PRO A 267 16.80 25.32 4.88
CA PRO A 267 17.46 24.06 4.56
C PRO A 267 17.51 23.30 5.88
N GLY A 268 16.82 22.16 5.91
CA GLY A 268 16.77 21.33 7.11
C GLY A 268 18.19 21.14 7.62
N LEU A 269 18.36 21.07 8.95
CA LEU A 269 19.60 20.67 9.64
C LEU A 269 20.55 19.99 8.66
N ARG A 270 21.58 20.72 8.19
CA ARG A 270 22.36 20.41 6.98
C ARG A 270 22.31 18.91 6.69
N SER A 271 21.46 18.49 5.74
CA SER A 271 21.37 17.09 5.36
C SER A 271 22.76 16.71 4.88
N PHE A 272 23.47 15.93 5.67
CA PHE A 272 24.74 15.34 5.28
C PHE A 272 24.55 14.74 3.89
N ARG A 273 25.28 15.28 2.90
CA ARG A 273 25.25 14.77 1.53
C ARG A 273 26.44 13.82 1.39
N PRO A 274 26.21 12.50 1.33
CA PRO A 274 27.30 11.56 1.18
C PRO A 274 27.99 11.79 -0.16
N LYS A 275 29.32 11.64 -0.15
CA LYS A 275 30.10 11.41 -1.37
C LYS A 275 29.94 9.95 -1.77
N ILE A 276 29.48 9.72 -2.99
CA ILE A 276 29.12 8.42 -3.54
C ILE A 276 30.02 8.15 -4.74
N LEU A 277 30.87 7.13 -4.67
CA LEU A 277 31.60 6.64 -5.84
C LEU A 277 30.82 5.47 -6.45
N VAL A 278 30.55 5.55 -7.75
CA VAL A 278 29.85 4.52 -8.50
C VAL A 278 30.73 4.03 -9.63
N THR A 279 31.24 2.80 -9.50
CA THR A 279 32.00 2.13 -10.56
C THR A 279 31.15 1.10 -11.31
N ALA A 280 30.08 0.61 -10.70
CA ALA A 280 29.13 -0.31 -11.34
C ALA A 280 28.40 0.31 -12.54
N GLN A 281 28.04 -0.49 -13.55
CA GLN A 281 27.22 0.02 -14.65
C GLN A 281 25.82 0.38 -14.15
N MET A 282 25.35 1.58 -14.49
CA MET A 282 24.09 2.15 -14.04
C MET A 282 23.45 2.99 -15.15
N ASP A 283 22.13 2.98 -15.26
CA ASP A 283 21.40 3.85 -16.18
C ASP A 283 21.27 5.28 -15.63
N GLY A 284 20.89 6.22 -16.51
CA GLY A 284 20.79 7.64 -16.17
C GLY A 284 19.75 7.96 -15.09
N ALA A 285 18.61 7.26 -15.07
CA ALA A 285 17.56 7.52 -14.08
C ALA A 285 18.01 7.11 -12.67
N SER A 286 18.68 5.95 -12.56
CA SER A 286 19.29 5.49 -11.31
C SER A 286 20.39 6.43 -10.81
N LEU A 287 21.23 6.98 -11.71
CA LEU A 287 22.24 7.98 -11.35
C LEU A 287 21.60 9.30 -10.88
N GLU A 288 20.49 9.73 -11.48
CA GLU A 288 19.75 10.90 -11.03
C GLU A 288 19.15 10.69 -9.63
N GLU A 289 18.66 9.50 -9.32
CA GLU A 289 18.17 9.16 -7.98
C GLU A 289 19.29 9.25 -6.93
N LEU A 290 20.47 8.70 -7.24
CA LEU A 290 21.64 8.82 -6.36
C LEU A 290 22.09 10.28 -6.18
N ARG A 291 22.04 11.09 -7.25
CA ARG A 291 22.38 12.53 -7.18
C ARG A 291 21.41 13.35 -6.33
N ARG A 292 20.19 12.86 -6.10
CA ARG A 292 19.28 13.47 -5.12
C ARG A 292 19.76 13.21 -3.69
N LEU A 293 20.33 12.03 -3.44
CA LEU A 293 20.85 11.63 -2.13
C LEU A 293 22.18 12.32 -1.78
N GLY A 294 23.13 12.37 -2.72
CA GLY A 294 24.49 12.82 -2.44
C GLY A 294 25.27 13.38 -3.63
N GLU A 295 26.56 13.62 -3.42
CA GLU A 295 27.53 13.98 -4.46
C GLU A 295 28.00 12.70 -5.14
N VAL A 296 27.63 12.50 -6.42
CA VAL A 296 27.93 11.27 -7.15
C VAL A 296 29.09 11.47 -8.11
N GLU A 297 30.14 10.69 -7.93
CA GLU A 297 31.18 10.46 -8.92
C GLU A 297 30.88 9.14 -9.66
N TYR A 298 30.72 9.22 -10.98
CA TYR A 298 30.44 8.06 -11.82
C TYR A 298 31.67 7.71 -12.65
N ALA A 299 32.24 6.54 -12.39
CA ALA A 299 33.47 6.04 -13.01
C ALA A 299 33.27 4.58 -13.46
N ASN A 300 32.38 4.39 -14.44
CA ASN A 300 31.99 3.06 -14.94
C ASN A 300 33.19 2.19 -15.32
N TYR A 301 33.36 1.05 -14.66
CA TYR A 301 34.48 0.12 -14.93
C TYR A 301 34.49 -0.41 -16.36
N ARG A 302 33.33 -0.47 -17.04
CA ARG A 302 33.24 -0.93 -18.44
C ARG A 302 33.75 0.11 -19.43
N GLU A 303 33.73 1.38 -19.06
CA GLU A 303 34.24 2.49 -19.87
C GLU A 303 35.70 2.76 -19.54
N THR A 304 36.05 2.74 -18.26
CA THR A 304 37.43 2.99 -17.79
C THR A 304 38.33 1.77 -17.94
N LEU A 305 37.75 0.57 -18.09
CA LEU A 305 38.45 -0.73 -18.11
C LEU A 305 39.36 -0.93 -16.88
N ARG A 306 39.05 -0.27 -15.76
CA ARG A 306 39.81 -0.31 -14.51
C ARG A 306 38.98 -0.99 -13.43
N VAL A 307 39.58 -1.98 -12.78
CA VAL A 307 39.05 -2.62 -11.57
C VAL A 307 39.88 -2.13 -10.39
N LEU A 308 39.22 -1.59 -9.38
CA LEU A 308 39.86 -1.08 -8.18
C LEU A 308 40.14 -2.24 -7.20
N THR A 309 41.37 -2.29 -6.69
CA THR A 309 41.82 -3.27 -5.70
C THR A 309 43.02 -2.69 -4.94
N GLY A 310 43.22 -3.07 -3.67
CA GLY A 310 44.37 -2.62 -2.88
C GLY A 310 44.53 -1.10 -2.85
N GLU A 311 45.73 -0.61 -3.14
CA GLU A 311 46.06 0.83 -3.10
C GLU A 311 45.20 1.70 -4.03
N ASP A 312 44.87 1.20 -5.23
CA ASP A 312 44.02 1.91 -6.20
C ASP A 312 42.62 2.15 -5.64
N LEU A 313 42.08 1.17 -4.90
CA LEU A 313 40.80 1.30 -4.22
C LEU A 313 40.88 2.33 -3.10
N VAL A 314 41.95 2.27 -2.30
CA VAL A 314 42.16 3.18 -1.18
C VAL A 314 42.26 4.63 -1.66
N GLU A 315 43.00 4.88 -2.75
CA GLU A 315 43.13 6.20 -3.35
C GLU A 315 41.77 6.73 -3.84
N ALA A 316 41.03 5.91 -4.59
CA ALA A 316 39.74 6.30 -5.15
C ALA A 316 38.65 6.54 -4.08
N LEU A 317 38.73 5.86 -2.93
CA LEU A 317 37.71 5.92 -1.88
C LEU A 317 38.05 6.90 -0.74
N GLN A 318 39.13 7.68 -0.81
CA GLN A 318 39.43 8.69 0.20
C GLN A 318 38.30 9.71 0.34
N GLY A 319 37.73 9.82 1.54
CA GLY A 319 36.60 10.70 1.83
C GLY A 319 35.27 10.30 1.18
N VAL A 320 35.19 9.11 0.56
CA VAL A 320 33.95 8.54 0.02
C VAL A 320 33.18 7.87 1.14
N HIS A 321 31.86 8.11 1.18
CA HIS A 321 30.98 7.59 2.22
C HIS A 321 30.18 6.38 1.74
N VAL A 322 29.84 6.33 0.45
CA VAL A 322 29.10 5.22 -0.16
C VAL A 322 29.85 4.76 -1.39
N PHE A 323 30.15 3.46 -1.46
CA PHE A 323 30.78 2.86 -2.63
C PHE A 323 29.83 1.88 -3.31
N ILE A 324 29.57 2.06 -4.60
CA ILE A 324 28.71 1.18 -5.40
C ILE A 324 29.54 0.52 -6.49
N THR A 325 29.73 -0.80 -6.35
CA THR A 325 30.64 -1.59 -7.19
C THR A 325 30.00 -2.85 -7.76
N GLU A 326 30.47 -3.31 -8.92
CA GLU A 326 30.08 -4.59 -9.53
C GLU A 326 31.23 -5.60 -9.55
N VAL A 327 32.49 -5.16 -9.59
CA VAL A 327 33.65 -6.03 -9.83
C VAL A 327 34.87 -5.74 -8.95
N ASP A 328 34.89 -4.59 -8.27
CA ASP A 328 36.05 -4.15 -7.48
C ASP A 328 36.23 -5.01 -6.22
N ILE A 329 37.47 -5.20 -5.77
CA ILE A 329 37.79 -6.06 -4.64
C ILE A 329 37.92 -5.22 -3.38
N VAL A 330 37.00 -5.42 -2.43
CA VAL A 330 36.99 -4.72 -1.14
C VAL A 330 37.42 -5.70 -0.06
N ASP A 331 38.69 -5.65 0.32
CA ASP A 331 39.27 -6.49 1.37
C ASP A 331 39.49 -5.74 2.69
N LEU A 332 39.82 -6.48 3.75
CA LEU A 332 40.09 -5.92 5.07
C LEU A 332 41.25 -4.90 5.08
N GLU A 333 42.27 -5.09 4.23
CA GLU A 333 43.43 -4.21 4.19
C GLU A 333 43.04 -2.82 3.69
N ALA A 334 42.27 -2.76 2.60
CA ALA A 334 41.77 -1.50 2.07
C ALA A 334 40.75 -0.84 3.02
N LEU A 335 39.84 -1.61 3.63
CA LEU A 335 38.82 -1.08 4.55
C LEU A 335 39.44 -0.35 5.77
N ARG A 336 40.59 -0.83 6.27
CA ARG A 336 41.30 -0.18 7.39
C ARG A 336 41.80 1.22 7.05
N ALA A 337 42.06 1.50 5.78
CA ALA A 337 42.54 2.79 5.28
C ALA A 337 41.40 3.74 4.88
N LEU A 338 40.13 3.35 5.09
CA LEU A 338 38.95 4.07 4.62
C LEU A 338 38.01 4.45 5.79
N PRO A 339 38.41 5.37 6.68
CA PRO A 339 37.66 5.69 7.90
C PRO A 339 36.33 6.40 7.65
N ASP A 340 36.12 6.97 6.46
CA ASP A 340 34.90 7.70 6.09
C ASP A 340 33.86 6.83 5.37
N LEU A 341 34.24 5.62 4.95
CA LEU A 341 33.33 4.70 4.28
C LEU A 341 32.24 4.26 5.26
N ARG A 342 30.97 4.34 4.82
CA ARG A 342 29.79 4.02 5.63
C ARG A 342 28.94 2.94 5.02
N VAL A 343 28.98 2.74 3.70
CA VAL A 343 28.18 1.72 3.01
C VAL A 343 28.94 1.20 1.80
N VAL A 344 28.89 -0.12 1.58
CA VAL A 344 29.31 -0.75 0.32
C VAL A 344 28.10 -1.40 -0.34
N VAL A 345 27.88 -1.14 -1.61
CA VAL A 345 26.79 -1.72 -2.42
C VAL A 345 27.40 -2.56 -3.52
N ALA A 346 27.25 -3.88 -3.40
CA ALA A 346 27.64 -4.83 -4.43
C ALA A 346 26.48 -5.05 -5.41
N CYS A 347 26.66 -4.63 -6.66
CA CYS A 347 25.75 -4.80 -7.78
C CYS A 347 25.68 -6.27 -8.29
N ARG A 348 25.70 -7.24 -7.37
CA ARG A 348 25.72 -8.68 -7.60
C ARG A 348 24.64 -9.38 -6.78
N GLY A 349 24.27 -10.59 -7.22
CA GLY A 349 23.38 -11.46 -6.45
C GLY A 349 23.94 -11.83 -5.08
N GLN A 350 25.26 -12.01 -4.99
CA GLN A 350 26.02 -12.19 -3.76
C GLN A 350 27.28 -11.31 -3.81
N ALA A 351 27.63 -10.70 -2.67
CA ALA A 351 28.76 -9.77 -2.57
C ALA A 351 30.13 -10.49 -2.48
N VAL A 352 30.41 -11.40 -3.41
CA VAL A 352 31.62 -12.26 -3.37
C VAL A 352 32.94 -11.50 -3.55
N ASN A 353 32.87 -10.25 -4.00
CA ASN A 353 34.01 -9.35 -4.18
C ASN A 353 34.22 -8.40 -2.98
N VAL A 354 33.43 -8.56 -1.91
CA VAL A 354 33.49 -7.74 -0.70
C VAL A 354 33.69 -8.65 0.51
N ASP A 355 34.66 -8.34 1.36
CA ASP A 355 34.83 -9.00 2.66
C ASP A 355 33.70 -8.55 3.62
N VAL A 356 32.57 -9.26 3.55
CA VAL A 356 31.37 -8.94 4.33
C VAL A 356 31.62 -9.05 5.84
N GLU A 357 32.47 -9.98 6.28
CA GLU A 357 32.80 -10.14 7.70
C GLU A 357 33.60 -8.93 8.20
N ALA A 358 34.61 -8.48 7.44
CA ALA A 358 35.37 -7.27 7.75
C ALA A 358 34.48 -6.03 7.76
N CYS A 359 33.63 -5.83 6.75
CA CYS A 359 32.68 -4.74 6.71
C CYS A 359 31.76 -4.73 7.94
N THR A 360 31.24 -5.90 8.33
CA THR A 360 30.37 -6.05 9.52
C THR A 360 31.12 -5.69 10.80
N ALA A 361 32.35 -6.17 10.97
CA ALA A 361 33.18 -5.86 12.13
C ALA A 361 33.50 -4.35 12.27
N LEU A 362 33.56 -3.63 11.15
CA LEU A 362 33.81 -2.19 11.09
C LEU A 362 32.51 -1.34 11.10
N GLY A 363 31.34 -1.97 11.20
CA GLY A 363 30.05 -1.26 11.20
C GLY A 363 29.65 -0.68 9.83
N ILE A 364 30.21 -1.20 8.75
CA ILE A 364 29.92 -0.81 7.37
C ILE A 364 28.91 -1.82 6.79
N PRO A 365 27.62 -1.47 6.66
CA PRO A 365 26.65 -2.34 5.99
C PRO A 365 27.04 -2.62 4.53
N VAL A 366 26.88 -3.88 4.13
CA VAL A 366 27.00 -4.33 2.73
C VAL A 366 25.61 -4.61 2.16
N LEU A 367 25.25 -3.89 1.10
CA LEU A 367 24.03 -4.12 0.34
C LEU A 367 24.35 -4.92 -0.91
N HIS A 368 23.45 -5.81 -1.32
CA HIS A 368 23.58 -6.55 -2.57
C HIS A 368 22.25 -6.64 -3.33
N ALA A 369 22.30 -7.06 -4.59
CA ALA A 369 21.15 -7.07 -5.50
C ALA A 369 20.71 -8.51 -5.85
N PRO A 370 20.08 -9.25 -4.92
CA PRO A 370 19.63 -10.62 -5.17
C PRO A 370 18.59 -10.63 -6.30
N GLY A 371 18.74 -11.56 -7.24
CA GLY A 371 17.80 -11.70 -8.36
C GLY A 371 17.92 -10.64 -9.47
N ARG A 372 18.93 -9.75 -9.43
CA ARG A 372 19.14 -8.71 -10.48
C ARG A 372 19.20 -9.27 -11.90
N ASN A 373 19.68 -10.48 -12.07
CA ASN A 373 19.80 -11.16 -13.37
C ASN A 373 18.70 -12.20 -13.62
N ALA A 374 17.64 -12.23 -12.80
CA ALA A 374 16.60 -13.26 -12.88
C ALA A 374 15.97 -13.34 -14.27
N ASP A 375 15.60 -12.21 -14.86
CA ASP A 375 15.03 -12.14 -16.21
C ASP A 375 15.99 -12.66 -17.28
N ALA A 376 17.24 -12.18 -17.28
CA ALA A 376 18.22 -12.58 -18.28
C ALA A 376 18.54 -14.08 -18.23
N VAL A 377 18.64 -14.66 -17.02
CA VAL A 377 18.85 -16.10 -16.84
C VAL A 377 17.60 -16.88 -17.26
N ALA A 378 16.41 -16.38 -16.95
CA ALA A 378 15.16 -17.02 -17.34
C ALA A 378 14.97 -17.03 -18.87
N ASP A 379 15.24 -15.91 -19.55
CA ASP A 379 15.23 -15.81 -21.01
C ASP A 379 16.18 -16.84 -21.63
N LEU A 380 17.41 -16.92 -21.12
CA LEU A 380 18.41 -17.85 -21.62
C LEU A 380 18.01 -19.31 -21.38
N THR A 381 17.39 -19.60 -20.23
CA THR A 381 16.90 -20.93 -19.87
C THR A 381 15.82 -21.39 -20.85
N VAL A 382 14.81 -20.56 -21.12
CA VAL A 382 13.75 -20.88 -22.09
C VAL A 382 14.32 -20.97 -23.51
N ALA A 383 15.26 -20.10 -23.88
CA ALA A 383 15.94 -20.16 -25.16
C ALA A 383 16.69 -21.49 -25.35
N PHE A 384 17.40 -21.99 -24.33
CA PHE A 384 18.07 -23.28 -24.37
C PHE A 384 17.09 -24.45 -24.43
N MET A 385 15.99 -24.40 -23.68
CA MET A 385 14.93 -25.40 -23.78
C MET A 385 14.41 -25.51 -25.22
N LEU A 386 14.12 -24.37 -25.87
CA LEU A 386 13.66 -24.33 -27.26
C LEU A 386 14.76 -24.78 -28.25
N ALA A 387 16.00 -24.32 -28.07
CA ALA A 387 17.11 -24.69 -28.94
C ALA A 387 17.37 -26.20 -28.94
N LEU A 388 17.28 -26.84 -27.77
CA LEU A 388 17.41 -28.28 -27.62
C LEU A 388 16.17 -29.01 -28.18
N ALA A 389 14.97 -28.58 -27.79
CA ALA A 389 13.73 -29.22 -28.25
C ALA A 389 13.60 -29.18 -29.78
N ARG A 390 14.02 -28.08 -30.42
CA ARG A 390 13.97 -27.87 -31.88
C ARG A 390 15.27 -28.19 -32.61
N LYS A 391 16.27 -28.74 -31.92
CA LYS A 391 17.58 -29.11 -32.47
C LYS A 391 18.24 -27.98 -33.29
N LEU A 392 18.11 -26.74 -32.82
CA LEU A 392 18.50 -25.55 -33.60
C LEU A 392 20.00 -25.50 -33.90
N VAL A 393 20.84 -25.84 -32.93
CA VAL A 393 22.31 -25.79 -33.08
C VAL A 393 22.79 -26.75 -34.17
N PRO A 394 22.52 -28.08 -34.11
CA PRO A 394 22.95 -29.00 -35.16
C PRO A 394 22.26 -28.74 -36.51
N ALA A 395 21.00 -28.28 -36.52
CA ALA A 395 20.33 -27.90 -37.77
C ALA A 395 21.02 -26.71 -38.45
N ASN A 396 21.42 -25.71 -37.68
CA ASN A 396 22.15 -24.55 -38.18
C ASN A 396 23.56 -24.93 -38.69
N GLU A 397 24.24 -25.89 -38.03
CA GLU A 397 25.51 -26.43 -38.55
C GLU A 397 25.33 -27.19 -39.86
N PHE A 398 24.30 -28.02 -39.97
CA PHE A 398 23.96 -28.77 -41.19
C PHE A 398 23.70 -27.85 -42.40
N LEU A 399 23.05 -26.70 -42.17
CA LEU A 399 22.80 -25.70 -43.21
C LEU A 399 24.08 -25.00 -43.71
N ARG A 400 25.14 -24.97 -42.91
CA ARG A 400 26.43 -24.35 -43.28
C ARG A 400 27.37 -25.30 -44.02
N GLN A 401 27.07 -26.61 -44.01
CA GLN A 401 27.86 -27.59 -44.75
C GLN A 401 27.67 -27.43 -46.26
N PRO A 402 28.69 -27.65 -47.10
CA PRO A 402 28.56 -27.57 -48.56
C PRO A 402 27.49 -28.51 -49.12
N GLY A 403 26.76 -28.10 -50.16
CA GLY A 403 25.61 -28.80 -50.75
C GLY A 403 24.26 -28.32 -50.21
N GLY A 404 23.16 -28.69 -50.87
CA GLY A 404 21.81 -28.16 -50.55
C GLY A 404 21.32 -27.10 -51.53
N GLU A 405 21.65 -27.25 -52.81
CA GLU A 405 21.07 -26.46 -53.89
C GLU A 405 19.54 -26.60 -53.90
N ALA A 406 18.85 -25.58 -54.40
CA ALA A 406 17.39 -25.60 -54.48
C ALA A 406 16.93 -26.80 -55.33
N GLY A 407 16.25 -27.76 -54.70
CA GLY A 407 15.78 -29.00 -55.33
C GLY A 407 16.48 -30.27 -54.86
N ASP A 408 17.46 -30.20 -53.96
CA ASP A 408 18.09 -31.38 -53.33
C ASP A 408 17.15 -32.06 -52.32
N MET A 409 16.21 -32.85 -52.87
CA MET A 409 15.21 -33.60 -52.10
C MET A 409 15.83 -34.61 -51.13
N GLY A 410 17.01 -35.16 -51.45
CA GLY A 410 17.71 -36.11 -50.59
C GLY A 410 18.17 -35.44 -49.29
N ARG A 411 18.80 -34.26 -49.42
CA ARG A 411 19.24 -33.48 -48.26
C ARG A 411 18.08 -32.89 -47.47
N MET A 412 17.00 -32.49 -48.14
CA MET A 412 15.76 -32.07 -47.45
C MET A 412 15.16 -33.22 -46.62
N GLY A 413 15.13 -34.44 -47.16
CA GLY A 413 14.68 -35.63 -46.43
C GLY A 413 15.53 -35.93 -45.21
N GLN A 414 16.87 -35.89 -45.35
CA GLN A 414 17.81 -36.05 -44.24
C GLN A 414 17.58 -35.00 -43.15
N ALA A 415 17.38 -33.74 -43.52
CA ALA A 415 17.10 -32.67 -42.58
C ALA A 415 15.76 -32.86 -41.85
N TYR A 416 14.72 -33.27 -42.58
CA TYR A 416 13.40 -33.53 -42.02
C TYR A 416 13.46 -34.64 -40.96
N GLU A 417 14.16 -35.74 -41.25
CA GLU A 417 14.27 -36.86 -40.31
C GLU A 417 15.20 -36.54 -39.12
N ALA A 418 16.39 -35.99 -39.40
CA ALA A 418 17.40 -35.74 -38.37
C ALA A 418 16.99 -34.63 -37.40
N PHE A 419 16.30 -33.59 -37.90
CA PHE A 419 15.98 -32.38 -37.14
C PHE A 419 14.49 -32.21 -36.82
N LEU A 420 13.69 -33.27 -36.97
CA LEU A 420 12.35 -33.30 -36.40
C LEU A 420 12.46 -33.12 -34.87
N GLY A 421 12.13 -31.90 -34.43
CA GLY A 421 12.16 -31.49 -33.03
C GLY A 421 10.86 -31.82 -32.31
N ARG A 422 10.83 -31.47 -31.02
CA ARG A 422 9.64 -31.50 -30.17
C ARG A 422 9.19 -30.08 -29.87
N GLU A 423 7.90 -29.93 -29.66
CA GLU A 423 7.29 -28.70 -29.16
C GLU A 423 7.25 -28.74 -27.63
N LEU A 424 7.23 -27.55 -27.01
CA LEU A 424 6.98 -27.43 -25.58
C LEU A 424 5.49 -27.55 -25.25
N TRP A 425 4.60 -27.33 -26.22
CA TRP A 425 3.16 -27.42 -26.00
C TRP A 425 2.73 -28.80 -25.50
N GLY A 426 1.97 -28.81 -24.41
CA GLY A 426 1.49 -30.03 -23.76
C GLY A 426 2.57 -30.87 -23.08
N LYS A 427 3.82 -30.39 -22.99
CA LYS A 427 4.90 -31.09 -22.26
C LYS A 427 4.90 -30.75 -20.78
N THR A 428 5.38 -31.69 -19.99
CA THR A 428 5.71 -31.45 -18.59
C THR A 428 7.09 -30.80 -18.49
N VAL A 429 7.21 -29.73 -17.72
CA VAL A 429 8.49 -29.10 -17.38
C VAL A 429 8.63 -29.09 -15.87
N GLY A 430 9.71 -29.68 -15.36
CA GLY A 430 10.07 -29.64 -13.95
C GLY A 430 11.06 -28.52 -13.64
N LEU A 431 10.79 -27.74 -12.59
CA LEU A 431 11.71 -26.75 -12.03
C LEU A 431 12.19 -27.18 -10.64
N VAL A 432 13.50 -27.25 -10.46
CA VAL A 432 14.14 -27.43 -9.16
C VAL A 432 14.52 -26.04 -8.64
N GLY A 433 13.74 -25.55 -7.68
CA GLY A 433 13.82 -24.20 -7.12
C GLY A 433 12.82 -23.22 -7.74
N LEU A 434 12.08 -22.50 -6.89
CA LEU A 434 11.16 -21.43 -7.23
C LEU A 434 11.58 -20.10 -6.57
N GLY A 435 12.88 -19.82 -6.61
CA GLY A 435 13.45 -18.52 -6.27
C GLY A 435 13.22 -17.47 -7.37
N ALA A 436 13.98 -16.36 -7.34
CA ALA A 436 13.82 -15.26 -8.28
C ALA A 436 13.88 -15.71 -9.77
N VAL A 437 14.87 -16.53 -10.14
CA VAL A 437 15.01 -17.08 -11.51
C VAL A 437 13.88 -18.05 -11.83
N GLY A 438 13.60 -19.02 -10.94
CA GLY A 438 12.61 -20.07 -11.19
C GLY A 438 11.20 -19.51 -11.43
N ARG A 439 10.83 -18.43 -10.73
CA ARG A 439 9.57 -17.70 -10.92
C ARG A 439 9.47 -17.06 -12.29
N GLU A 440 10.56 -16.45 -12.76
CA GLU A 440 10.59 -15.83 -14.08
C GLU A 440 10.56 -16.87 -15.21
N VAL A 441 11.23 -18.02 -15.03
CA VAL A 441 11.14 -19.16 -15.95
C VAL A 441 9.71 -19.68 -16.01
N ALA A 442 9.07 -19.90 -14.85
CA ALA A 442 7.68 -20.34 -14.75
C ALA A 442 6.72 -19.40 -15.50
N ARG A 443 6.86 -18.08 -15.30
CA ARG A 443 6.03 -17.07 -15.96
C ARG A 443 6.15 -17.11 -17.48
N ARG A 444 7.37 -17.29 -18.00
CA ARG A 444 7.65 -17.36 -19.45
C ARG A 444 7.22 -18.66 -20.09
N LEU A 445 7.20 -19.76 -19.32
CA LEU A 445 6.74 -21.06 -19.79
C LEU A 445 5.21 -21.14 -19.89
N ARG A 446 4.47 -20.39 -19.08
CA ARG A 446 3.00 -20.42 -19.04
C ARG A 446 2.33 -20.28 -20.43
N PRO A 447 2.68 -19.31 -21.28
CA PRO A 447 2.08 -19.17 -22.62
C PRO A 447 2.39 -20.32 -23.58
N PHE A 448 3.42 -21.14 -23.31
CA PHE A 448 3.71 -22.33 -24.12
C PHE A 448 2.73 -23.49 -23.87
N GLY A 449 1.86 -23.39 -22.85
CA GLY A 449 0.89 -24.45 -22.54
C GLY A 449 1.54 -25.72 -21.98
N VAL A 450 2.60 -25.57 -21.20
CA VAL A 450 3.25 -26.68 -20.49
C VAL A 450 2.49 -27.07 -19.22
N ARG A 451 2.66 -28.31 -18.75
CA ARG A 451 2.36 -28.70 -17.37
C ARG A 451 3.58 -28.42 -16.51
N LEU A 452 3.50 -27.43 -15.61
CA LEU A 452 4.64 -27.03 -14.79
C LEU A 452 4.64 -27.76 -13.44
N LEU A 453 5.72 -28.45 -13.14
CA LEU A 453 6.00 -29.05 -11.84
C LEU A 453 7.15 -28.31 -11.17
N VAL A 454 7.08 -28.16 -9.84
CA VAL A 454 8.09 -27.44 -9.07
C VAL A 454 8.45 -28.23 -7.82
N TYR A 455 9.73 -28.31 -7.51
CA TYR A 455 10.22 -28.71 -6.20
C TYR A 455 11.06 -27.58 -5.61
N ASP A 456 10.66 -27.08 -4.44
CA ASP A 456 11.45 -26.13 -3.64
C ASP A 456 11.16 -26.36 -2.15
N PRO A 457 12.18 -26.63 -1.31
CA PRO A 457 11.98 -26.94 0.11
C PRO A 457 11.59 -25.73 0.97
N TYR A 458 11.73 -24.50 0.45
CA TYR A 458 11.50 -23.25 1.19
C TYR A 458 10.28 -22.46 0.69
N VAL A 459 9.70 -22.85 -0.45
CA VAL A 459 8.55 -22.17 -1.04
C VAL A 459 7.26 -22.95 -0.77
N PRO A 460 6.24 -22.34 -0.16
CA PRO A 460 5.01 -23.04 0.17
C PRO A 460 4.16 -23.31 -1.10
N PRO A 461 3.34 -24.39 -1.12
CA PRO A 461 2.62 -24.83 -2.32
C PRO A 461 1.65 -23.79 -2.92
N ASP A 462 1.04 -22.95 -2.10
CA ASP A 462 0.15 -21.87 -2.53
C ASP A 462 0.87 -20.79 -3.34
N GLU A 463 2.16 -20.61 -3.11
CA GLU A 463 2.98 -19.67 -3.86
C GLU A 463 3.34 -20.20 -5.25
N ALA A 464 3.58 -21.51 -5.38
CA ALA A 464 3.78 -22.16 -6.68
C ALA A 464 2.51 -22.11 -7.56
N ALA A 465 1.33 -22.26 -6.95
CA ALA A 465 0.05 -22.18 -7.65
C ALA A 465 -0.18 -20.84 -8.37
N ARG A 466 0.43 -19.74 -7.91
CA ARG A 466 0.36 -18.42 -8.57
C ARG A 466 0.98 -18.40 -9.97
N TYR A 467 1.80 -19.40 -10.29
CA TYR A 467 2.46 -19.56 -11.59
C TYR A 467 1.87 -20.72 -12.40
N ASP A 468 0.67 -21.20 -12.04
CA ASP A 468 0.06 -22.44 -12.58
C ASP A 468 1.00 -23.66 -12.45
N ALA A 469 1.87 -23.64 -11.43
CA ALA A 469 2.81 -24.72 -11.13
C ALA A 469 2.27 -25.62 -10.01
N LYS A 470 2.44 -26.93 -10.17
CA LYS A 470 2.14 -27.92 -9.12
C LYS A 470 3.41 -28.19 -8.31
N SER A 471 3.36 -27.91 -7.01
CA SER A 471 4.43 -28.32 -6.08
C SER A 471 4.40 -29.84 -5.89
N VAL A 472 5.55 -30.49 -6.03
CA VAL A 472 5.74 -31.94 -5.95
C VAL A 472 7.03 -32.26 -5.18
N SER A 473 7.22 -33.52 -4.77
CA SER A 473 8.50 -33.96 -4.21
C SER A 473 9.59 -33.98 -5.30
N LEU A 474 10.86 -33.94 -4.91
CA LEU A 474 11.97 -34.06 -5.87
C LEU A 474 11.94 -35.41 -6.61
N GLU A 475 11.54 -36.47 -5.91
CA GLU A 475 11.40 -37.81 -6.50
C GLU A 475 10.31 -37.81 -7.58
N ASP A 476 9.12 -37.29 -7.27
CA ASP A 476 8.02 -37.19 -8.24
C ASP A 476 8.40 -36.31 -9.45
N LEU A 477 9.11 -35.20 -9.21
CA LEU A 477 9.54 -34.29 -10.28
C LEU A 477 10.51 -34.96 -11.26
N LEU A 478 11.38 -35.84 -10.78
CA LEU A 478 12.36 -36.55 -11.61
C LEU A 478 11.77 -37.80 -12.30
N ALA A 479 10.66 -38.33 -11.80
CA ALA A 479 9.98 -39.49 -12.35
C ALA A 479 9.06 -39.16 -13.54
N GLU A 480 8.50 -37.95 -13.56
CA GLU A 480 7.65 -37.42 -14.64
C GLU A 480 8.44 -36.74 -15.76
#